data_AF-A0A950FR68-F1
#
_entry.id   AF-A0A950FR68-F1
#
_cell.length_a   1.000
_cell.length_b   1.000
_cell.length_c   1.000
_cell.angle_alpha   90.00
_cell.angle_beta   90.00
_cell.angle_gamma   90.00
#
_symmetry.space_group_name_H-M   'P 1'
#
loop_
_entity.id
_entity.type
_entity.pdbx_description
1 polymer ?
#
loop_
_entity_poly.entity_id
_entity_poly.type
_entity_poly.pdbx_seq_one_letter_code
_entity_poly.pdbx_strand_id
1 'polypeptide(L)'
;MAAFGRSAHRGISFCAAVVLQVMLAAQTANAVIIIDSQGNANFRGQVEACFERFKAAGGETKAILDQLQQPTPSSHRHTITISGDGNGERATNPVQGNAQANGTPNSGSDTSVDWNPSNVNPYSDGTQRDPCASLLHELKHAYDDDKGQSNPGEDDSTGIAVDEVRAATEENRYRKNANPQLPQRKKYGQHDLPKGAIF
;
A
#
# COMPACT_ATOMS: atom_id res chain seq x y z
N MET A 1 -66.53 -62.90 19.51
CA MET A 1 -67.29 -61.63 19.45
C MET A 1 -66.29 -60.49 19.45
N ALA A 2 -66.45 -59.55 18.50
CA ALA A 2 -65.76 -58.25 18.33
C ALA A 2 -64.21 -58.28 18.21
N ALA A 3 -63.55 -58.00 17.08
CA ALA A 3 -63.59 -56.92 16.07
C ALA A 3 -62.48 -55.87 16.27
N PHE A 4 -62.03 -55.33 15.12
CA PHE A 4 -61.10 -54.19 14.88
C PHE A 4 -59.60 -54.49 15.08
N GLY A 5 -58.70 -54.29 14.13
CA GLY A 5 -58.69 -53.46 12.92
C GLY A 5 -57.63 -52.37 13.06
N ARG A 6 -56.63 -52.32 12.16
CA ARG A 6 -55.85 -51.14 11.70
C ARG A 6 -54.71 -51.62 10.79
N SER A 7 -54.84 -51.42 9.48
CA SER A 7 -54.42 -50.23 8.71
C SER A 7 -52.92 -50.06 8.61
N ALA A 8 -52.43 -50.34 7.40
CA ALA A 8 -51.10 -50.07 6.91
C ALA A 8 -50.90 -48.56 6.70
N HIS A 9 -49.81 -48.02 7.21
CA HIS A 9 -49.25 -46.77 6.71
C HIS A 9 -47.79 -46.99 6.31
N ARG A 10 -47.60 -46.94 4.99
CA ARG A 10 -46.32 -46.85 4.30
C ARG A 10 -45.71 -45.49 4.64
N GLY A 11 -44.61 -45.49 5.39
CA GLY A 11 -43.78 -44.31 5.58
C GLY A 11 -43.03 -44.01 4.28
N ILE A 12 -43.34 -42.88 3.67
CA ILE A 12 -42.62 -42.31 2.53
C ILE A 12 -41.32 -41.72 3.10
N SER A 13 -40.18 -42.37 2.81
CA SER A 13 -38.86 -41.77 3.03
C SER A 13 -38.68 -40.60 2.08
N PHE A 14 -38.75 -39.37 2.61
CA PHE A 14 -38.23 -38.20 1.93
C PHE A 14 -36.71 -38.20 2.06
N CYS A 15 -36.01 -38.62 1.00
CA CYS A 15 -34.60 -38.31 0.83
C CYS A 15 -34.46 -36.80 0.62
N ALA A 16 -34.10 -36.07 1.68
CA ALA A 16 -33.67 -34.69 1.56
C ALA A 16 -32.32 -34.67 0.84
N ALA A 17 -32.34 -34.32 -0.45
CA ALA A 17 -31.13 -34.00 -1.19
C ALA A 17 -30.54 -32.70 -0.61
N VAL A 18 -29.49 -32.83 0.18
CA VAL A 18 -28.65 -31.69 0.58
C VAL A 18 -27.92 -31.22 -0.68
N VAL A 19 -28.41 -30.15 -1.29
CA VAL A 19 -27.70 -29.44 -2.36
C VAL A 19 -26.53 -28.71 -1.71
N LEU A 20 -25.36 -29.35 -1.70
CA LEU A 20 -24.11 -28.71 -1.32
C LEU A 20 -23.73 -27.73 -2.43
N GLN A 21 -24.17 -26.48 -2.32
CA GLN A 21 -23.64 -25.40 -3.13
C GLN A 21 -22.19 -25.16 -2.71
N VAL A 22 -21.25 -25.76 -3.45
CA VAL A 22 -19.85 -25.36 -3.41
C VAL A 22 -19.80 -23.97 -4.05
N MET A 23 -19.82 -22.93 -3.21
CA MET A 23 -19.45 -21.60 -3.63
C MET A 23 -17.98 -21.67 -4.04
N LEU A 24 -17.72 -21.76 -5.34
CA LEU A 24 -16.42 -21.44 -5.92
C LEU A 24 -16.22 -19.94 -5.68
N ALA A 25 -15.67 -19.57 -4.51
CA ALA A 25 -15.09 -18.26 -4.33
C ALA A 25 -13.91 -18.19 -5.29
N ALA A 26 -14.09 -17.48 -6.41
CA ALA A 26 -12.97 -17.01 -7.19
C ALA A 26 -12.05 -16.25 -6.22
N GLN A 27 -10.83 -16.75 -6.01
CA GLN A 27 -9.79 -16.01 -5.33
C GLN A 27 -9.52 -14.77 -6.18
N THR A 28 -10.15 -13.66 -5.83
CA THR A 28 -9.86 -12.36 -6.41
C THR A 28 -8.50 -11.94 -5.87
N ALA A 29 -7.58 -11.55 -6.78
CA ALA A 29 -6.25 -11.10 -6.43
C ALA A 29 -6.37 -9.78 -5.68
N ASN A 30 -5.73 -9.73 -4.53
CA ASN A 30 -5.99 -8.85 -3.42
C ASN A 30 -4.77 -7.93 -3.22
N ALA A 31 -4.89 -6.71 -2.68
CA ALA A 31 -3.71 -5.85 -2.50
C ALA A 31 -2.80 -6.54 -1.51
N VAL A 32 -1.65 -6.98 -2.02
CA VAL A 32 -0.74 -7.87 -1.30
C VAL A 32 0.60 -7.19 -1.40
N ILE A 33 0.95 -6.44 -0.37
CA ILE A 33 2.35 -6.13 -0.14
C ILE A 33 3.09 -7.45 0.00
N ILE A 34 4.08 -7.66 -0.87
CA ILE A 34 4.98 -8.81 -0.83
C ILE A 34 6.33 -8.30 -0.34
N ILE A 35 6.78 -8.80 0.81
CA ILE A 35 8.12 -8.49 1.32
C ILE A 35 9.08 -9.57 0.81
N ASP A 36 9.79 -9.26 -0.27
CA ASP A 36 10.87 -10.08 -0.80
C ASP A 36 12.18 -9.77 -0.06
N SER A 37 12.45 -10.60 0.94
CA SER A 37 13.68 -10.52 1.73
C SER A 37 14.96 -10.89 0.98
N GLN A 38 14.88 -11.55 -0.18
CA GLN A 38 16.04 -12.05 -0.92
C GLN A 38 17.07 -12.81 -0.05
N GLY A 39 16.57 -13.57 0.94
CA GLY A 39 17.39 -14.31 1.89
C GLY A 39 17.91 -13.52 3.11
N ASN A 40 17.63 -12.21 3.21
CA ASN A 40 17.95 -11.42 4.39
C ASN A 40 16.94 -11.67 5.52
N ALA A 41 17.36 -12.38 6.56
CA ALA A 41 16.52 -12.75 7.70
C ALA A 41 15.96 -11.55 8.48
N ASN A 42 16.62 -10.40 8.45
CA ASN A 42 16.23 -9.21 9.23
C ASN A 42 15.33 -8.25 8.45
N PHE A 43 15.37 -8.28 7.11
CA PHE A 43 14.69 -7.29 6.28
C PHE A 43 13.18 -7.24 6.52
N ARG A 44 12.54 -8.41 6.62
CA ARG A 44 11.11 -8.49 6.90
C ARG A 44 10.76 -7.81 8.23
N GLY A 45 11.52 -8.08 9.28
CA GLY A 45 11.32 -7.45 10.58
C GLY A 45 11.50 -5.93 10.55
N GLN A 46 12.39 -5.41 9.69
CA GLN A 46 12.58 -3.97 9.51
C GLN A 46 11.39 -3.33 8.81
N VAL A 47 10.87 -3.95 7.74
CA VAL A 47 9.65 -3.48 7.04
C VAL A 47 8.46 -3.51 7.98
N GLU A 48 8.24 -4.63 8.67
CA GLU A 48 7.13 -4.80 9.62
C GLU A 48 7.21 -3.81 10.78
N ALA A 49 8.41 -3.54 11.30
CA ALA A 49 8.60 -2.51 12.33
C ALA A 49 8.22 -1.10 11.83
N CYS A 50 8.51 -0.77 10.57
CA CYS A 50 8.04 0.47 9.97
C CYS A 50 6.52 0.48 9.81
N PHE A 51 5.90 -0.64 9.41
CA PHE A 51 4.44 -0.75 9.32
C PHE A 51 3.73 -0.52 10.66
N GLU A 52 4.27 -1.06 11.76
CA GLU A 52 3.72 -0.77 13.08
C GLU A 52 3.83 0.72 13.45
N ARG A 53 4.93 1.39 13.07
CA ARG A 53 5.06 2.84 13.25
C ARG A 53 4.07 3.62 12.38
N PHE A 54 3.81 3.18 11.14
CA PHE A 54 2.82 3.81 10.26
C PHE A 54 1.41 3.68 10.83
N LYS A 55 1.05 2.49 11.32
CA LYS A 55 -0.23 2.26 12.01
C LYS A 55 -0.38 3.16 13.24
N ALA A 56 0.68 3.28 14.04
CA ALA A 56 0.69 4.13 15.24
C ALA A 56 0.59 5.64 14.91
N ALA A 57 1.21 6.08 13.80
CA ALA A 57 1.14 7.47 13.33
C ALA A 57 -0.29 7.87 12.89
N GLY A 58 -1.10 6.91 12.45
CA GLY A 58 -2.50 7.12 12.11
C GLY A 58 -2.71 8.00 10.88
N GLY A 59 -3.94 8.50 10.71
CA GLY A 59 -4.32 9.41 9.62
C GLY A 59 -3.98 8.85 8.23
N GLU A 60 -3.52 9.73 7.34
CA GLU A 60 -3.18 9.38 5.96
C GLU A 60 -2.05 8.33 5.88
N THR A 61 -1.06 8.39 6.79
CA THR A 61 0.01 7.40 6.86
C THR A 61 -0.52 5.98 7.05
N LYS A 62 -1.50 5.81 7.95
CA LYS A 62 -2.17 4.52 8.13
C LYS A 62 -3.05 4.17 6.92
N ALA A 63 -3.75 5.15 6.34
CA ALA A 63 -4.64 4.91 5.20
C ALA A 63 -3.89 4.40 3.95
N ILE A 64 -2.68 4.93 3.68
CA ILE A 64 -1.79 4.43 2.63
C ILE A 64 -1.47 2.96 2.85
N LEU A 65 -1.03 2.61 4.07
CA LEU A 65 -0.69 1.23 4.40
C LEU A 65 -1.90 0.31 4.30
N ASP A 66 -3.05 0.73 4.84
CA ASP A 66 -4.29 -0.04 4.79
C ASP A 66 -4.71 -0.32 3.33
N GLN A 67 -4.67 0.69 2.45
CA GLN A 67 -4.99 0.53 1.02
C GLN A 67 -4.10 -0.54 0.37
N LEU A 68 -2.78 -0.43 0.51
CA LEU A 68 -1.82 -1.32 -0.12
C LEU A 68 -1.87 -2.75 0.44
N GLN A 69 -2.37 -2.92 1.67
CA GLN A 69 -2.56 -4.22 2.32
C GLN A 69 -3.96 -4.82 2.12
N GLN A 70 -4.92 -4.04 1.62
CA GLN A 70 -6.32 -4.46 1.58
C GLN A 70 -6.71 -5.14 0.24
N PRO A 71 -6.92 -6.46 0.24
CA PRO A 71 -7.72 -7.18 -0.74
C PRO A 71 -8.93 -6.45 -1.36
N THR A 72 -8.88 -6.16 -2.66
CA THR A 72 -10.03 -5.77 -3.49
C THR A 72 -9.93 -6.40 -4.89
N PRO A 73 -11.04 -6.58 -5.64
CA PRO A 73 -10.99 -7.14 -7.00
C PRO A 73 -10.15 -6.35 -8.01
N SER A 74 -9.82 -5.09 -7.71
CA SER A 74 -8.99 -4.21 -8.54
C SER A 74 -7.63 -3.94 -7.93
N SER A 75 -7.20 -4.75 -6.97
CA SER A 75 -5.94 -4.55 -6.28
C SER A 75 -4.73 -4.95 -7.10
N HIS A 76 -3.62 -4.29 -6.81
CA HIS A 76 -2.32 -4.58 -7.39
C HIS A 76 -1.35 -5.18 -6.36
N ARG A 77 -0.28 -5.82 -6.86
CA ARG A 77 0.80 -6.35 -6.02
C ARG A 77 1.90 -5.30 -5.87
N HIS A 78 2.37 -5.15 -4.64
CA HIS A 78 3.44 -4.21 -4.31
C HIS A 78 4.60 -4.97 -3.68
N THR A 79 5.68 -5.17 -4.44
CA THR A 79 6.82 -5.97 -3.98
C THR A 79 7.87 -5.06 -3.37
N ILE A 80 8.15 -5.22 -2.08
CA ILE A 80 9.22 -4.51 -1.38
C ILE A 80 10.45 -5.41 -1.34
N THR A 81 11.55 -4.91 -1.88
CA THR A 81 12.83 -5.60 -1.99
C THR A 81 13.93 -4.78 -1.32
N ILE A 82 14.91 -5.47 -0.73
CA ILE A 82 16.07 -4.82 -0.11
C ILE A 82 16.99 -4.19 -1.18
N SER A 83 17.47 -2.98 -0.92
CA SER A 83 18.43 -2.26 -1.76
C SER A 83 19.69 -1.88 -0.98
N GLY A 84 20.84 -1.92 -1.66
CA GLY A 84 22.13 -1.51 -1.09
C GLY A 84 22.48 -0.02 -1.28
N ASP A 85 21.86 0.64 -2.27
CA ASP A 85 22.29 1.98 -2.72
C ASP A 85 21.34 3.07 -2.22
N GLY A 86 20.05 2.91 -2.55
CA GLY A 86 19.03 3.92 -2.27
C GLY A 86 17.62 3.35 -2.32
N ASN A 87 16.66 4.24 -2.21
CA ASN A 87 15.25 3.88 -2.34
C ASN A 87 14.74 4.22 -3.73
N GLY A 88 13.71 3.52 -4.16
CA GLY A 88 12.94 3.87 -5.35
C GLY A 88 11.70 3.02 -5.49
N GLU A 89 10.75 3.51 -6.27
CA GLU A 89 9.53 2.83 -6.64
C GLU A 89 9.40 2.81 -8.16
N ARG A 90 8.75 1.77 -8.70
CA ARG A 90 8.41 1.66 -10.11
C ARG A 90 7.14 0.87 -10.34
N ALA A 91 6.19 1.46 -11.06
CA ALA A 91 5.09 0.75 -11.70
C ALA A 91 5.58 -0.26 -12.75
N THR A 92 4.99 -1.45 -12.73
CA THR A 92 5.16 -2.47 -13.79
C THR A 92 4.51 -2.03 -15.10
N ASN A 93 3.44 -1.24 -15.03
CA ASN A 93 2.78 -0.60 -16.17
C ASN A 93 2.52 0.89 -15.88
N PRO A 94 3.46 1.78 -16.20
CA PRO A 94 3.33 3.22 -15.95
C PRO A 94 2.12 3.86 -16.65
N VAL A 95 1.68 3.35 -17.80
CA VAL A 95 0.48 3.88 -18.48
C VAL A 95 -0.77 3.70 -17.63
N GLN A 96 -0.84 2.61 -16.86
CA GLN A 96 -1.96 2.33 -15.97
C GLN A 96 -1.79 2.95 -14.58
N GLY A 97 -0.55 3.09 -14.10
CA GLY A 97 -0.22 3.76 -12.83
C GLY A 97 -0.38 5.28 -12.88
N ASN A 98 -0.16 5.89 -14.05
CA ASN A 98 -0.28 7.34 -14.21
C ASN A 98 -1.74 7.79 -14.33
N ALA A 99 -2.03 8.99 -13.82
CA ALA A 99 -3.25 9.71 -14.12
C ALA A 99 -3.36 10.00 -15.63
N GLN A 100 -4.60 10.07 -16.12
CA GLN A 100 -4.86 10.51 -17.48
C GLN A 100 -4.59 12.02 -17.63
N ALA A 101 -4.45 12.49 -18.88
CA ALA A 101 -4.17 13.89 -19.19
C ALA A 101 -5.23 14.89 -18.64
N ASN A 102 -6.46 14.42 -18.43
CA ASN A 102 -7.55 15.20 -17.81
C ASN A 102 -7.56 15.13 -16.27
N GLY A 103 -6.56 14.49 -15.65
CA GLY A 103 -6.42 14.30 -14.21
C GLY A 103 -7.26 13.16 -13.62
N THR A 104 -8.03 12.41 -14.43
CA THR A 104 -8.79 11.27 -13.90
C THR A 104 -7.89 10.04 -13.72
N PRO A 105 -8.14 9.19 -12.71
CA PRO A 105 -7.32 8.02 -12.49
C PRO A 105 -7.41 6.98 -13.63
N ASN A 106 -6.32 6.27 -13.89
CA ASN A 106 -6.32 5.03 -14.69
C ASN A 106 -6.63 3.80 -13.81
N SER A 107 -6.44 2.59 -14.35
CA SER A 107 -6.75 1.33 -13.65
C SER A 107 -5.79 0.98 -12.51
N GLY A 108 -4.65 1.66 -12.42
CA GLY A 108 -3.56 1.34 -11.51
C GLY A 108 -2.65 0.21 -11.99
N SER A 109 -1.54 0.00 -11.28
CA SER A 109 -0.49 -0.96 -11.64
C SER A 109 0.13 -1.65 -10.43
N ASP A 110 0.60 -2.89 -10.62
CA ASP A 110 1.60 -3.54 -9.76
C ASP A 110 2.84 -2.67 -9.64
N THR A 111 3.52 -2.73 -8.50
CA THR A 111 4.74 -1.94 -8.24
C THR A 111 5.87 -2.76 -7.62
N SER A 112 7.09 -2.26 -7.82
CA SER A 112 8.30 -2.70 -7.12
C SER A 112 8.88 -1.54 -6.34
N VAL A 113 9.13 -1.75 -5.05
CA VAL A 113 9.76 -0.81 -4.14
C VAL A 113 11.11 -1.36 -3.72
N ASP A 114 12.17 -0.67 -4.10
CA ASP A 114 13.53 -0.91 -3.64
C ASP A 114 13.77 -0.05 -2.39
N TRP A 115 14.14 -0.65 -1.26
CA TRP A 115 14.32 0.08 0.00
C TRP A 115 15.63 -0.28 0.70
N ASN A 116 16.42 0.75 1.06
CA ASN A 116 17.62 0.60 1.85
C ASN A 116 17.34 0.94 3.34
N PRO A 117 17.13 -0.05 4.21
CA PRO A 117 16.83 0.18 5.62
C PRO A 117 18.01 0.74 6.43
N SER A 118 19.22 0.66 5.88
CA SER A 118 20.47 1.10 6.53
C SER A 118 20.89 2.52 6.13
N ASN A 119 20.26 3.10 5.12
CA ASN A 119 20.59 4.44 4.68
C ASN A 119 20.08 5.48 5.70
N VAL A 120 21.03 6.07 6.41
CA VAL A 120 20.80 7.17 7.35
C VAL A 120 21.57 8.42 6.93
N ASN A 121 22.05 8.49 5.69
CA ASN A 121 22.73 9.68 5.20
C ASN A 121 21.72 10.83 5.09
N PRO A 122 22.04 12.03 5.58
CA PRO A 122 21.17 13.20 5.45
C PRO A 122 20.78 13.47 3.99
N TYR A 123 19.59 14.04 3.81
CA TYR A 123 19.20 14.58 2.50
C TYR A 123 20.07 15.78 2.11
N SER A 124 19.95 16.24 0.87
CA SER A 124 20.67 17.41 0.34
C SER A 124 20.44 18.70 1.14
N ASP A 125 19.31 18.81 1.84
CA ASP A 125 19.00 19.94 2.74
C ASP A 125 19.53 19.78 4.16
N GLY A 126 20.29 18.72 4.43
CA GLY A 126 20.83 18.39 5.74
C GLY A 126 19.84 17.71 6.69
N THR A 127 18.59 17.49 6.28
CA THR A 127 17.60 16.78 7.09
C THR A 127 18.06 15.33 7.31
N GLN A 128 18.10 14.90 8.57
CA GLN A 128 18.44 13.52 8.91
C GLN A 128 17.42 12.55 8.30
N ARG A 129 17.92 11.57 7.55
CA ARG A 129 17.09 10.51 6.98
C ARG A 129 16.62 9.57 8.09
N ASP A 130 15.32 9.29 8.08
CA ASP A 130 14.69 8.24 8.87
C ASP A 130 14.29 7.11 7.90
N PRO A 131 14.77 5.87 8.09
CA PRO A 131 14.50 4.77 7.17
C PRO A 131 13.01 4.50 6.96
N CYS A 132 12.17 4.59 8.00
CA CYS A 132 10.73 4.35 7.87
C CYS A 132 10.04 5.51 7.13
N ALA A 133 10.40 6.76 7.41
CA ALA A 133 9.91 7.90 6.65
C ALA A 133 10.24 7.76 5.16
N SER A 134 11.46 7.29 4.85
CA SER A 134 11.90 7.07 3.48
C SER A 134 11.24 5.85 2.81
N LEU A 135 10.80 4.83 3.56
CA LEU A 135 9.96 3.76 3.03
C LEU A 135 8.55 4.27 2.74
N LEU A 136 7.97 5.09 3.62
CA LEU A 136 6.66 5.67 3.40
C LEU A 136 6.63 6.55 2.15
N HIS A 137 7.72 7.26 1.84
CA HIS A 137 7.88 8.01 0.60
C HIS A 137 7.63 7.11 -0.62
N GLU A 138 8.33 5.97 -0.70
CA GLU A 138 8.15 5.02 -1.80
C GLU A 138 6.76 4.34 -1.78
N LEU A 139 6.21 4.05 -0.59
CA LEU A 139 4.85 3.50 -0.50
C LEU A 139 3.79 4.52 -0.94
N LYS A 140 4.06 5.82 -0.82
CA LYS A 140 3.15 6.84 -1.32
C LYS A 140 3.14 6.90 -2.85
N HIS A 141 4.28 6.65 -3.50
CA HIS A 141 4.35 6.42 -4.95
C HIS A 141 3.57 5.16 -5.33
N ALA A 142 3.83 4.04 -4.64
CA ALA A 142 3.11 2.80 -4.89
C ALA A 142 1.59 2.92 -4.71
N TYR A 143 1.14 3.75 -3.77
CA TYR A 143 -0.27 4.07 -3.55
C TYR A 143 -0.87 4.91 -4.68
N ASP A 144 -0.15 5.88 -5.22
CA ASP A 144 -0.63 6.64 -6.38
C ASP A 144 -0.70 5.75 -7.61
N ASP A 145 0.29 4.88 -7.82
CA ASP A 145 0.28 3.90 -8.91
C ASP A 145 -0.80 2.81 -8.73
N ASP A 146 -1.08 2.34 -7.52
CA ASP A 146 -2.21 1.43 -7.24
C ASP A 146 -3.54 2.04 -7.68
N LYS A 147 -3.67 3.36 -7.52
CA LYS A 147 -4.87 4.11 -7.86
C LYS A 147 -4.91 4.64 -9.28
N GLY A 148 -3.84 4.50 -10.05
CA GLY A 148 -3.74 5.11 -11.38
C GLY A 148 -3.66 6.65 -11.32
N GLN A 149 -3.07 7.21 -10.26
CA GLN A 149 -3.05 8.64 -9.92
C GLN A 149 -1.66 9.27 -9.98
N SER A 150 -0.63 8.49 -10.33
CA SER A 150 0.74 8.99 -10.48
C SER A 150 0.80 10.12 -11.51
N ASN A 151 1.46 11.21 -11.14
CA ASN A 151 1.70 12.37 -11.96
C ASN A 151 3.18 12.79 -11.89
N PRO A 152 4.02 12.30 -12.82
CA PRO A 152 5.43 12.65 -12.88
C PRO A 152 5.68 14.06 -13.46
N GLY A 153 4.62 14.79 -13.83
CA GLY A 153 4.73 16.18 -14.29
C GLY A 153 5.25 17.10 -13.19
N GLU A 154 5.91 18.19 -13.59
CA GLU A 154 6.42 19.18 -12.64
C GLU A 154 5.30 20.05 -12.07
N ASP A 155 5.38 20.33 -10.77
CA ASP A 155 4.61 21.39 -10.12
C ASP A 155 5.24 22.74 -10.49
N ASP A 156 4.55 23.53 -11.30
CA ASP A 156 4.99 24.84 -11.80
C ASP A 156 5.44 25.81 -10.70
N SER A 157 4.95 25.65 -9.46
CA SER A 157 5.28 26.55 -8.34
C SER A 157 6.61 26.19 -7.66
N THR A 158 7.13 24.98 -7.87
CA THR A 158 8.34 24.47 -7.19
C THR A 158 9.41 23.93 -8.14
N GLY A 159 9.02 23.49 -9.35
CA GLY A 159 9.88 22.72 -10.26
C GLY A 159 10.16 21.30 -9.78
N ILE A 160 9.37 20.78 -8.84
CA ILE A 160 9.46 19.40 -8.32
C ILE A 160 8.35 18.59 -8.97
N ALA A 161 8.59 17.32 -9.32
CA ALA A 161 7.53 16.42 -9.77
C ALA A 161 6.38 16.34 -8.73
N VAL A 162 5.13 16.38 -9.21
CA VAL A 162 3.94 16.40 -8.35
C VAL A 162 3.91 15.22 -7.38
N ASP A 163 4.29 14.02 -7.83
CA ASP A 163 4.33 12.85 -6.96
C ASP A 163 5.43 12.96 -5.89
N GLU A 164 6.57 13.54 -6.21
CA GLU A 164 7.64 13.75 -5.23
C GLU A 164 7.23 14.76 -4.15
N VAL A 165 6.45 15.78 -4.53
CA VAL A 165 5.82 16.70 -3.56
C VAL A 165 4.84 15.95 -2.67
N ARG A 166 3.98 15.10 -3.24
CA ARG A 166 3.00 14.29 -2.48
C ARG A 166 3.68 13.31 -1.54
N ALA A 167 4.69 12.58 -2.02
CA ALA A 167 5.47 11.63 -1.24
C ALA A 167 6.24 12.32 -0.11
N ALA A 168 6.92 13.43 -0.39
CA ALA A 168 7.60 14.21 0.64
C ALA A 168 6.63 14.86 1.66
N THR A 169 5.42 15.21 1.23
CA THR A 169 4.35 15.69 2.12
C THR A 169 3.97 14.59 3.12
N GLU A 170 3.73 13.38 2.65
CA GLU A 170 3.36 12.27 3.54
C GLU A 170 4.55 11.79 4.39
N GLU A 171 5.79 11.89 3.89
CA GLU A 171 7.00 11.72 4.69
C GLU A 171 7.02 12.72 5.87
N ASN A 172 6.77 14.01 5.60
CA ASN A 172 6.76 15.06 6.62
C ASN A 172 5.60 14.91 7.61
N ARG A 173 4.42 14.48 7.14
CA ARG A 173 3.28 14.16 7.99
C ARG A 173 3.62 13.03 8.95
N TYR A 174 4.22 11.95 8.45
CA TYR A 174 4.70 10.85 9.28
C TYR A 174 5.74 11.31 10.29
N ARG A 175 6.76 12.06 9.86
CA ARG A 175 7.80 12.59 10.75
C ARG A 175 7.18 13.34 11.93
N LYS A 176 6.24 14.25 11.67
CA LYS A 176 5.52 14.99 12.71
C LYS A 176 4.74 14.07 13.66
N ASN A 177 4.01 13.09 13.12
CA ASN A 177 3.07 12.29 13.91
C ASN A 177 3.73 11.13 14.66
N ALA A 178 4.74 10.49 14.06
CA ALA A 178 5.40 9.32 14.63
C ALA A 178 6.43 9.68 15.69
N ASN A 179 7.17 10.77 15.48
CA ASN A 179 8.09 11.30 16.47
C ASN A 179 8.37 12.79 16.19
N PRO A 180 7.82 13.72 16.99
CA PRO A 180 8.03 15.16 16.81
C PRO A 180 9.50 15.63 16.83
N GLN A 181 10.44 14.77 17.26
CA GLN A 181 11.88 15.05 17.20
C GLN A 181 12.48 14.79 15.81
N LEU A 182 11.79 14.08 14.92
CA LEU A 182 12.23 13.89 13.55
C LEU A 182 12.09 15.22 12.79
N PRO A 183 13.21 15.80 12.29
CA PRO A 183 13.12 17.02 11.50
C PRO A 183 12.38 16.72 10.20
N GLN A 184 11.47 17.61 9.82
CA GLN A 184 10.80 17.57 8.53
C GLN A 184 11.72 18.11 7.45
N ARG A 185 11.71 17.46 6.28
CA ARG A 185 12.41 17.93 5.08
C ARG A 185 11.87 19.29 4.68
N LYS A 186 12.76 20.16 4.23
CA LYS A 186 12.41 21.49 3.71
C LYS A 186 12.59 21.57 2.21
N LYS A 187 13.38 20.66 1.63
CA LYS A 187 13.63 20.58 0.18
C LYS A 187 13.45 19.18 -0.37
N TYR A 188 13.18 19.14 -1.67
CA TYR A 188 13.37 17.97 -2.51
C TYR A 188 14.46 18.28 -3.55
N GLY A 189 15.56 17.53 -3.52
CA GLY A 189 16.76 17.92 -4.27
C GLY A 189 17.25 19.30 -3.84
N GLN A 190 17.29 20.25 -4.77
CA GLN A 190 17.68 21.65 -4.51
C GLN A 190 16.48 22.59 -4.30
N HIS A 191 15.27 22.11 -4.56
CA HIS A 191 14.05 22.91 -4.61
C HIS A 191 13.32 22.90 -3.27
N ASP A 192 12.76 24.04 -2.87
CA ASP A 192 11.96 24.12 -1.64
C ASP A 192 10.65 23.34 -1.80
N LEU A 193 10.31 22.56 -0.78
CA LEU A 193 8.99 21.96 -0.69
C LEU A 193 7.94 23.06 -0.49
N PRO A 194 6.74 22.92 -1.05
CA PRO A 194 5.68 23.91 -0.88
C PRO A 194 5.28 23.99 0.61
N LYS A 195 4.80 25.15 1.05
CA LYS A 195 4.44 25.37 2.48
C LYS A 195 3.45 24.33 3.02
N GLY A 196 2.53 23.85 2.18
CA GLY A 196 1.55 22.83 2.54
C GLY A 196 2.13 21.43 2.78
N ALA A 197 3.38 21.18 2.38
CA ALA A 197 4.10 19.93 2.60
C ALA A 197 4.82 19.88 3.97
N ILE A 198 4.70 20.93 4.79
CA ILE A 198 5.41 21.08 6.06
C ILE A 198 4.38 21.39 7.17
N PHE A 199 4.43 20.65 8.28
CA PHE A 199 3.39 20.62 9.32
C PHE A 199 3.83 21.08 10.70
#